data_AF-A0A7C6E378-F1
#
_entry.id   AF-A0A7C6E378-F1
#
_cell.length_a   1.000
_cell.length_b   1.000
_cell.length_c   1.000
_cell.angle_alpha   90.00
_cell.angle_beta   90.00
_cell.angle_gamma   90.00
#
_symmetry.space_group_name_H-M   'P 1'
#
loop_
_entity.id
_entity.type
_entity.pdbx_description
1 polymer ?
#
loop_
_entity_poly.entity_id
_entity_poly.type
_entity_poly.pdbx_seq_one_letter_code
_entity_poly.pdbx_strand_id
1 'polypeptide(L)'
;SPLLNLALLEFELKGSLLKRIAALEETLGSLGVSRPFVLPGHLRDLGRLYLLLGERERARDYLKRAAEEPGSPLASLEARMLLAHLEGDAEALRRLVAQAELWENRYLADEGRALLAELTGDEGVLEGLSGFFPSLARARLRQDPSLLPPYPEERLERLYWHAARYHLLRERGDLEALISLTDARERVLPGLLPLGLLPRNRPELARAYLLPEVLRSGWKEAIALRLEEIPPLRVMVLGTFQVHTPLGPAELRGKAREVFALLLLGLPREEVAFALWPDMPKAAALNNLYVWLARLRKLLEPWGVATYLGEEGLKRVEADLFALEEALQREDAERALALYREPLFSGLDHPHLDRKREEVFHRVRALFLKRREPRLLERLLELDPLDEEALLSLVERCLEQGQRARAERLLEAYRKRLKEELGERASPQVQALLRRLRG
;
A
#
# COMPACT_ATOMS: atom_id res chain seq x y z
N SER A 1 0.50 31.98 -23.14
CA SER A 1 -0.86 31.60 -23.56
C SER A 1 -1.85 32.43 -22.77
N PRO A 2 -2.79 33.17 -23.39
CA PRO A 2 -3.74 34.03 -22.67
C PRO A 2 -4.53 33.31 -21.57
N LEU A 3 -4.90 32.04 -21.80
CA LEU A 3 -5.58 31.20 -20.81
C LEU A 3 -4.73 30.93 -19.56
N LEU A 4 -3.43 30.70 -19.72
CA LEU A 4 -2.53 30.48 -18.58
C LEU A 4 -2.29 31.76 -17.77
N ASN A 5 -2.14 32.90 -18.45
CA ASN A 5 -1.99 34.17 -17.75
C ASN A 5 -3.27 34.53 -16.98
N LEU A 6 -4.44 34.29 -17.58
CA LEU A 6 -5.72 34.45 -16.90
C LEU A 6 -5.83 33.53 -15.68
N ALA A 7 -5.47 32.24 -15.82
CA ALA A 7 -5.53 31.30 -14.71
C ALA A 7 -4.56 31.66 -13.57
N LEU A 8 -3.39 32.22 -13.88
CA LEU A 8 -2.45 32.76 -12.88
C LEU A 8 -3.06 33.96 -12.15
N LEU A 9 -3.62 34.93 -12.88
CA LEU A 9 -4.25 36.10 -12.28
C LEU A 9 -5.47 35.73 -11.41
N GLU A 10 -6.26 34.76 -11.84
CA GLU A 10 -7.37 34.24 -11.04
C GLU A 10 -6.89 33.52 -9.78
N PHE A 11 -5.75 32.81 -9.85
CA PHE A 11 -5.11 32.29 -8.65
C PHE A 11 -4.68 33.42 -7.72
N GLU A 12 -3.91 34.41 -8.19
CA GLU A 12 -3.41 35.50 -7.35
C GLU A 12 -4.54 36.34 -6.74
N LEU A 13 -5.58 36.68 -7.50
CA LEU A 13 -6.66 37.56 -7.05
C LEU A 13 -7.76 36.83 -6.29
N LYS A 14 -8.13 35.61 -6.71
CA LYS A 14 -9.31 34.90 -6.20
C LYS A 14 -8.98 33.58 -5.50
N GLY A 15 -7.73 33.14 -5.54
CA GLY A 15 -7.33 31.84 -4.97
C GLY A 15 -7.77 30.64 -5.80
N SER A 16 -8.01 30.80 -7.11
CA SER A 16 -8.45 29.73 -8.02
C SER A 16 -7.34 28.70 -8.33
N LEU A 17 -6.86 27.98 -7.31
CA LEU A 17 -5.76 27.02 -7.39
C LEU A 17 -6.11 25.83 -8.28
N LEU A 18 -7.29 25.25 -8.11
CA LEU A 18 -7.70 24.07 -8.89
C LEU A 18 -7.86 24.41 -10.38
N LYS A 19 -8.36 25.61 -10.69
CA LYS A 19 -8.45 26.10 -12.07
C LYS A 19 -7.07 26.34 -12.68
N ARG A 20 -6.11 26.84 -11.89
CA ARG A 20 -4.71 27.02 -12.33
C ARG A 20 -4.06 25.69 -12.69
N ILE A 21 -4.25 24.66 -11.87
CA ILE A 21 -3.75 23.30 -12.13
C ILE A 21 -4.37 22.75 -13.42
N ALA A 22 -5.70 22.77 -13.54
CA ALA A 22 -6.40 22.26 -14.71
C ALA A 22 -5.96 22.94 -16.02
N ALA A 23 -5.79 24.27 -16.00
CA ALA A 23 -5.32 25.01 -17.17
C ALA A 23 -3.88 24.62 -17.57
N LEU A 24 -2.99 24.40 -16.59
CA LEU A 24 -1.63 23.93 -16.87
C LEU A 24 -1.65 22.51 -17.48
N GLU A 25 -2.42 21.58 -16.92
CA GLU A 25 -2.55 20.21 -17.42
C GLU A 25 -3.10 20.15 -18.85
N GLU A 26 -4.17 20.89 -19.14
CA GLU A 26 -4.77 20.97 -20.48
C GLU A 26 -3.76 21.46 -21.53
N THR A 27 -2.91 22.43 -21.16
CA THR A 27 -1.92 22.96 -22.08
C THR A 27 -0.72 22.06 -22.32
N LEU A 28 -0.41 21.10 -21.44
CA LEU A 28 0.72 20.18 -21.65
C LEU A 28 0.59 19.36 -22.93
N GLY A 29 -0.63 18.92 -23.27
CA GLY A 29 -0.90 18.11 -24.47
C GLY A 29 -0.67 18.88 -25.79
N SER A 30 -0.81 20.20 -25.79
CA SER A 30 -0.63 21.06 -26.98
C SER A 30 0.76 21.70 -27.07
N LEU A 31 1.44 21.91 -25.95
CA LEU A 31 2.72 22.64 -25.89
C LEU A 31 3.94 21.79 -26.24
N GLY A 32 3.92 20.47 -25.97
CA GLY A 32 5.04 19.58 -26.28
C GLY A 32 5.42 19.54 -27.76
N VAL A 33 4.46 19.88 -28.64
CA VAL A 33 4.67 19.90 -30.10
C VAL A 33 4.99 21.32 -30.62
N SER A 34 4.41 22.36 -30.01
CA SER A 34 4.47 23.73 -30.57
C SER A 34 5.48 24.67 -29.90
N ARG A 35 5.85 24.46 -28.63
CA ARG A 35 6.74 25.36 -27.85
C ARG A 35 7.58 24.62 -26.80
N PRO A 36 8.56 23.80 -27.22
CA PRO A 36 9.34 22.95 -26.30
C PRO A 36 10.08 23.75 -25.21
N PHE A 37 10.56 24.97 -25.51
CA PHE A 37 11.34 25.76 -24.54
C PHE A 37 10.59 26.13 -23.25
N VAL A 38 9.26 26.27 -23.31
CA VAL A 38 8.42 26.71 -22.17
C VAL A 38 7.93 25.51 -21.34
N LEU A 39 8.00 24.30 -21.90
CA LEU A 39 7.48 23.09 -21.29
C LEU A 39 8.08 22.80 -19.89
N PRO A 40 9.41 22.91 -19.67
CA PRO A 40 9.97 22.72 -18.32
C PRO A 40 9.38 23.65 -17.26
N GLY A 41 9.09 24.91 -17.62
CA GLY A 41 8.48 25.89 -16.71
C GLY A 41 7.09 25.48 -16.25
N HIS A 42 6.24 25.00 -17.18
CA HIS A 42 4.88 24.57 -16.83
C HIS A 42 4.87 23.27 -16.02
N LEU A 43 5.77 22.33 -16.35
CA LEU A 43 5.95 21.10 -15.59
C LEU A 43 6.44 21.41 -14.17
N ARG A 44 7.39 22.34 -14.02
CA ARG A 44 7.87 22.83 -12.72
C ARG A 44 6.74 23.46 -11.90
N ASP A 45 5.93 24.32 -12.52
CA ASP A 45 4.76 24.94 -11.87
C ASP A 45 3.77 23.88 -11.38
N LEU A 46 3.42 22.89 -12.20
CA LEU A 46 2.57 21.76 -11.79
C LEU A 46 3.17 20.99 -10.63
N GLY A 47 4.48 20.73 -10.67
CA GLY A 47 5.23 20.14 -9.57
C GLY A 47 5.03 20.89 -8.26
N ARG A 48 5.25 22.21 -8.25
CA ARG A 48 5.06 23.07 -7.05
C ARG A 48 3.61 23.07 -6.55
N LEU A 49 2.63 23.17 -7.46
CA LEU A 49 1.21 23.19 -7.07
C LEU A 49 0.76 21.84 -6.52
N TYR A 50 1.28 20.72 -7.02
CA TYR A 50 1.01 19.41 -6.43
C TYR A 50 1.74 19.18 -5.11
N LEU A 51 2.93 19.76 -4.90
CA LEU A 51 3.56 19.80 -3.58
C LEU A 51 2.67 20.55 -2.57
N LEU A 52 2.08 21.67 -2.99
CA LEU A 52 1.15 22.46 -2.16
C LEU A 52 -0.10 21.65 -1.75
N LEU A 53 -0.61 20.79 -2.62
CA LEU A 53 -1.71 19.87 -2.31
C LEU A 53 -1.27 18.63 -1.51
N GLY A 54 0.03 18.46 -1.25
CA GLY A 54 0.60 17.26 -0.63
C GLY A 54 0.56 16.02 -1.52
N GLU A 55 0.26 16.15 -2.81
CA GLU A 55 0.23 15.06 -3.80
C GLU A 55 1.66 14.75 -4.28
N ARG A 56 2.50 14.25 -3.36
CA ARG A 56 3.96 14.10 -3.53
C ARG A 56 4.38 13.26 -4.74
N GLU A 57 3.70 12.16 -5.04
CA GLU A 57 4.06 11.33 -6.20
C GLU A 57 3.76 12.03 -7.52
N ARG A 58 2.62 12.73 -7.64
CA ARG A 58 2.32 13.52 -8.85
C ARG A 58 3.29 14.68 -9.00
N ALA A 59 3.60 15.35 -7.89
CA ALA A 59 4.61 16.40 -7.89
C ALA A 59 5.97 15.86 -8.37
N ARG A 60 6.42 14.71 -7.86
CA ARG A 60 7.64 14.03 -8.28
C ARG A 60 7.63 13.76 -9.78
N ASP A 61 6.55 13.21 -10.32
CA ASP A 61 6.45 12.88 -11.75
C ASP A 61 6.59 14.13 -12.63
N TYR A 62 5.92 15.23 -12.28
CA TYR A 62 6.05 16.49 -13.02
C TYR A 62 7.44 17.12 -12.87
N LEU A 63 8.03 17.10 -11.68
CA LEU A 63 9.38 17.64 -11.43
C LEU A 63 10.46 16.84 -12.17
N LYS A 64 10.36 15.50 -12.21
CA LYS A 64 11.25 14.64 -13.00
C LYS A 64 11.19 15.00 -14.48
N ARG A 65 9.98 15.13 -15.03
CA ARG A 65 9.80 15.56 -16.43
C ARG A 65 10.36 16.96 -16.66
N ALA A 66 10.12 17.92 -15.77
CA ALA A 66 10.68 19.26 -15.88
C ALA A 66 12.23 19.29 -15.87
N ALA A 67 12.84 18.36 -15.14
CA ALA A 67 14.29 18.23 -15.03
C ALA A 67 14.96 17.62 -16.28
N GLU A 68 14.23 16.81 -17.03
CA GLU A 68 14.72 16.03 -18.19
C GLU A 68 14.38 16.69 -19.54
N GLU A 69 13.23 17.37 -19.63
CA GLU A 69 12.77 18.00 -20.88
C GLU A 69 13.69 19.16 -21.31
N PRO A 70 14.06 19.25 -22.59
CA PRO A 70 14.89 20.34 -23.09
C PRO A 70 14.11 21.65 -23.13
N GLY A 71 14.72 22.75 -22.67
CA GLY A 71 14.08 24.06 -22.69
C GLY A 71 14.72 25.02 -21.71
N SER A 72 13.90 25.59 -20.81
CA SER A 72 14.33 26.55 -19.79
C SER A 72 15.29 25.94 -18.76
N PRO A 73 16.61 26.27 -18.77
CA PRO A 73 17.56 25.69 -17.83
C PRO A 73 17.28 26.07 -16.38
N LEU A 74 16.74 27.27 -16.15
CA LEU A 74 16.36 27.75 -14.82
C LEU A 74 15.19 26.94 -14.23
N ALA A 75 14.17 26.65 -15.04
CA ALA A 75 13.04 25.85 -14.59
C ALA A 75 13.45 24.40 -14.31
N SER A 76 14.32 23.83 -15.15
CA SER A 76 14.88 22.49 -14.91
C SER A 76 15.76 22.45 -13.66
N LEU A 77 16.55 23.50 -13.40
CA LEU A 77 17.37 23.60 -12.19
C LEU A 77 16.51 23.64 -10.93
N GLU A 78 15.49 24.50 -10.89
CA GLU A 78 14.56 24.57 -9.77
C GLU A 78 13.80 23.26 -9.56
N ALA A 79 13.35 22.62 -10.65
CA ALA A 79 12.68 21.33 -10.55
C ALA A 79 13.58 20.25 -9.94
N ARG A 80 14.88 20.23 -10.29
CA ARG A 80 15.88 19.34 -9.68
C ARG A 80 16.10 19.66 -8.21
N MET A 81 16.12 20.94 -7.81
CA MET A 81 16.26 21.33 -6.40
C MET A 81 15.07 20.83 -5.57
N LEU A 82 13.85 21.05 -6.06
CA LEU A 82 12.62 20.59 -5.41
C LEU A 82 12.56 19.05 -5.34
N LEU A 83 13.00 18.36 -6.41
CA LEU A 83 13.09 16.91 -6.43
C LEU A 83 14.11 16.36 -5.42
N ALA A 84 15.31 16.96 -5.36
CA ALA A 84 16.34 16.58 -4.39
C ALA A 84 15.86 16.80 -2.94
N HIS A 85 15.16 17.90 -2.66
CA HIS A 85 14.54 18.14 -1.36
C HIS A 85 13.46 17.10 -1.05
N LEU A 86 12.57 16.78 -2.01
CA LEU A 86 11.52 15.78 -1.86
C LEU A 86 12.07 14.37 -1.60
N GLU A 87 13.21 14.04 -2.20
CA GLU A 87 13.89 12.75 -2.06
C GLU A 87 14.84 12.69 -0.84
N GLY A 88 15.05 13.82 -0.17
CA GLY A 88 15.94 13.94 0.98
C GLY A 88 17.43 13.88 0.63
N ASP A 89 17.80 14.15 -0.63
CA ASP A 89 19.17 14.13 -1.11
C ASP A 89 19.84 15.50 -0.91
N ALA A 90 20.39 15.69 0.30
CA ALA A 90 21.09 16.92 0.66
C ALA A 90 22.37 17.16 -0.17
N GLU A 91 23.03 16.10 -0.65
CA GLU A 91 24.26 16.23 -1.43
C GLU A 91 23.96 16.71 -2.85
N ALA A 92 22.95 16.14 -3.50
CA ALA A 92 22.46 16.64 -4.78
C ALA A 92 21.96 18.08 -4.66
N LEU A 93 21.20 18.39 -3.61
CA LEU A 93 20.69 19.74 -3.40
C LEU A 93 21.82 20.77 -3.25
N ARG A 94 22.88 20.46 -2.48
CA ARG A 94 24.08 21.34 -2.38
C ARG A 94 24.72 21.62 -3.73
N ARG A 95 24.89 20.60 -4.58
CA ARG A 95 25.45 20.78 -5.93
C ARG A 95 24.60 21.71 -6.80
N LEU A 96 23.28 21.55 -6.73
CA LEU A 96 22.33 22.37 -7.49
C LEU A 96 22.31 23.81 -6.97
N VAL A 97 22.43 24.04 -5.66
CA VAL A 97 22.58 25.38 -5.05
C VAL A 97 23.83 26.07 -5.56
N ALA A 98 24.98 25.39 -5.53
CA ALA A 98 26.23 25.94 -6.05
C ALA A 98 26.12 26.30 -7.55
N GLN A 99 25.36 25.50 -8.32
CA GLN A 99 25.07 25.81 -9.72
C GLN A 99 24.20 27.06 -9.87
N ALA A 100 23.17 27.25 -9.03
CA ALA A 100 22.34 28.46 -9.03
C ALA A 100 23.16 29.74 -8.70
N GLU A 101 24.10 29.62 -7.75
CA GLU A 101 25.04 30.68 -7.39
C GLU A 101 25.99 31.03 -8.54
N LEU A 102 26.54 30.01 -9.21
CA LEU A 102 27.39 30.20 -10.39
C LEU A 102 26.65 30.90 -11.54
N TRP A 103 25.34 30.67 -11.64
CA TRP A 103 24.47 31.33 -12.63
C TRP A 103 23.98 32.70 -12.16
N GLU A 104 24.43 33.18 -11.00
CA GLU A 104 24.06 34.45 -10.38
C GLU A 104 22.53 34.62 -10.22
N ASN A 105 21.79 33.52 -10.14
CA ASN A 105 20.35 33.55 -9.93
C ASN A 105 20.06 33.58 -8.42
N ARG A 106 19.96 34.79 -7.87
CA ARG A 106 19.72 35.01 -6.44
C ARG A 106 18.44 34.33 -5.92
N TYR A 107 17.35 34.36 -6.69
CA TYR A 107 16.09 33.75 -6.27
C TYR A 107 16.26 32.23 -6.05
N LEU A 108 16.85 31.53 -7.02
CA LEU A 108 17.07 30.08 -6.92
C LEU A 108 18.13 29.72 -5.87
N ALA A 109 19.17 30.53 -5.72
CA ALA A 109 20.16 30.33 -4.66
C ALA A 109 19.53 30.48 -3.26
N ASP A 110 18.73 31.52 -3.04
CA ASP A 110 18.04 31.76 -1.76
C ASP A 110 17.03 30.65 -1.45
N GLU A 111 16.18 30.27 -2.42
CA GLU A 111 15.23 29.16 -2.26
C GLU A 111 15.95 27.83 -2.01
N GLY A 112 16.99 27.52 -2.79
CA GLY A 112 17.76 26.30 -2.65
C GLY A 112 18.49 26.19 -1.32
N ARG A 113 19.07 27.29 -0.81
CA ARG A 113 19.68 27.32 0.53
C ARG A 113 18.65 27.16 1.65
N ALA A 114 17.46 27.74 1.49
CA ALA A 114 16.34 27.52 2.42
C ALA A 114 15.92 26.05 2.46
N LEU A 115 15.71 25.42 1.30
CA LEU A 115 15.40 24.00 1.18
C LEU A 115 16.50 23.11 1.78
N LEU A 116 17.77 23.49 1.61
CA LEU A 116 18.90 22.78 2.19
C LEU A 116 18.92 22.90 3.70
N ALA A 117 18.71 24.10 4.26
CA ALA A 117 18.65 24.35 5.70
C ALA A 117 17.53 23.56 6.36
N GLU A 118 16.34 23.52 5.75
CA GLU A 118 15.22 22.71 6.25
C GLU A 118 15.52 21.22 6.22
N LEU A 119 16.24 20.75 5.19
CA LEU A 119 16.58 19.33 5.04
C LEU A 119 17.69 18.88 6.01
N THR A 120 18.72 19.71 6.24
CA THR A 120 19.86 19.36 7.09
C THR A 120 19.69 19.78 8.54
N GLY A 121 18.77 20.72 8.82
CA GLY A 121 18.67 21.40 10.11
C GLY A 121 19.83 22.36 10.38
N ASP A 122 20.67 22.65 9.39
CA ASP A 122 21.84 23.53 9.52
C ASP A 122 21.46 24.96 9.17
N GLU A 123 21.40 25.83 10.18
CA GLU A 123 21.11 27.25 9.99
C GLU A 123 22.28 28.02 9.34
N GLY A 124 23.52 27.52 9.46
CA GLY A 124 24.71 28.21 8.97
C GLY A 124 24.68 28.44 7.47
N VAL A 125 23.97 27.58 6.71
CA VAL A 125 23.79 27.75 5.25
C VAL A 125 22.96 29.00 4.90
N LEU A 126 22.24 29.58 5.85
CA LEU A 126 21.43 30.78 5.69
C LEU A 126 22.17 32.07 6.07
N GLU A 127 23.43 32.00 6.50
CA GLU A 127 24.17 33.17 6.97
C GLU A 127 24.25 34.27 5.89
N GLY A 128 23.98 35.51 6.28
CA GLY A 128 23.98 36.67 5.37
C GLY A 128 22.75 36.80 4.46
N LEU A 129 21.81 35.84 4.46
CA LEU A 129 20.61 35.89 3.63
C LEU A 129 19.43 36.56 4.34
N SER A 130 18.67 37.36 3.58
CA SER A 130 17.48 38.09 4.04
C SER A 130 16.26 37.95 3.11
N GLY A 131 16.32 37.05 2.12
CA GLY A 131 15.19 36.75 1.23
C GLY A 131 14.00 36.11 1.97
N PHE A 132 12.86 36.03 1.29
CA PHE A 132 11.61 35.47 1.84
C PHE A 132 11.81 34.03 2.36
N PHE A 133 12.25 33.10 1.50
CA PHE A 133 12.46 31.70 1.88
C PHE A 133 13.54 31.49 2.95
N PRO A 134 14.74 32.11 2.86
CA PRO A 134 15.73 32.04 3.94
C PRO A 134 15.19 32.53 5.29
N SER A 135 14.40 33.60 5.31
CA SER A 135 13.83 34.15 6.55
C SER A 135 12.79 33.20 7.16
N LEU A 136 11.92 32.60 6.33
CA LEU A 136 10.98 31.58 6.79
C LEU A 136 11.70 30.36 7.38
N ALA A 137 12.70 29.82 6.68
CA ALA A 137 13.47 28.68 7.13
C ALA A 137 14.16 28.98 8.47
N ARG A 138 14.79 30.16 8.59
CA ARG A 138 15.44 30.61 9.83
C ARG A 138 14.45 30.72 11.00
N ALA A 139 13.29 31.34 10.77
CA ALA A 139 12.25 31.46 11.80
C ALA A 139 11.80 30.10 12.32
N ARG A 140 11.64 29.11 11.42
CA ARG A 140 11.27 27.74 11.79
C ARG A 140 12.37 27.01 12.55
N LEU A 141 13.62 27.08 12.08
CA LEU A 141 14.77 26.41 12.71
C LEU A 141 15.06 26.96 14.10
N ARG A 142 14.98 28.29 14.29
CA ARG A 142 15.16 28.94 15.59
C ARG A 142 13.91 28.91 16.48
N GLN A 143 12.78 28.45 15.95
CA GLN A 143 11.48 28.54 16.60
C GLN A 143 11.14 29.97 17.08
N ASP A 144 11.53 30.97 16.29
CA ASP A 144 11.40 32.39 16.64
C ASP A 144 10.51 33.13 15.62
N PRO A 145 9.28 33.50 16.00
CA PRO A 145 8.34 34.20 15.12
C PRO A 145 8.79 35.63 14.77
N SER A 146 9.70 36.24 15.54
CA SER A 146 10.21 37.59 15.24
C SER A 146 11.09 37.63 13.97
N LEU A 147 11.56 36.47 13.52
CA LEU A 147 12.39 36.31 12.33
C LEU A 147 11.57 36.07 11.05
N LEU A 148 10.25 36.00 11.15
CA LEU A 148 9.39 35.87 9.97
C LEU A 148 9.56 37.08 9.05
N PRO A 149 9.60 36.87 7.72
CA PRO A 149 9.63 37.99 6.78
C PRO A 149 8.33 38.82 6.86
N PRO A 150 8.32 40.05 6.32
CA PRO A 150 7.10 40.82 6.14
C PRO A 150 6.02 40.02 5.42
N TYR A 151 4.75 40.40 5.65
CA TYR A 151 3.63 39.75 4.98
C TYR A 151 3.73 39.92 3.44
N PRO A 152 3.74 38.82 2.65
CA PRO A 152 4.04 38.89 1.23
C PRO A 152 2.83 39.28 0.38
N GLU A 153 3.09 39.83 -0.81
CA GLU A 153 2.04 40.20 -1.76
C GLU A 153 1.52 38.98 -2.53
N GLU A 154 2.40 38.08 -2.95
CA GLU A 154 2.04 36.90 -3.76
C GLU A 154 1.28 35.87 -2.93
N ARG A 155 0.21 35.31 -3.51
CA ARG A 155 -0.67 34.39 -2.78
C ARG A 155 0.03 33.11 -2.36
N LEU A 156 0.93 32.60 -3.20
CA LEU A 156 1.71 31.40 -2.88
C LEU A 156 2.60 31.64 -1.66
N GLU A 157 3.30 32.78 -1.60
CA GLU A 157 4.11 33.17 -0.45
C GLU A 157 3.24 33.38 0.80
N ARG A 158 2.03 33.94 0.68
CA ARG A 158 1.10 34.07 1.83
C ARG A 158 0.76 32.72 2.45
N LEU A 159 0.59 31.67 1.64
CA LEU A 159 0.37 30.32 2.14
C LEU A 159 1.56 29.82 2.97
N TYR A 160 2.78 29.96 2.46
CA TYR A 160 3.99 29.59 3.21
C TYR A 160 4.17 30.42 4.49
N TRP A 161 3.86 31.72 4.42
CA TRP A 161 3.94 32.63 5.56
C TRP A 161 2.98 32.23 6.68
N HIS A 162 1.69 32.01 6.36
CA HIS A 162 0.70 31.57 7.36
C HIS A 162 1.02 30.16 7.88
N ALA A 163 1.55 29.27 7.03
CA ALA A 163 1.98 27.94 7.46
C ALA A 163 3.12 28.01 8.49
N ALA A 164 4.15 28.84 8.23
CA ALA A 164 5.25 29.05 9.16
C ALA A 164 4.79 29.72 10.46
N ARG A 165 3.94 30.74 10.37
CA ARG A 165 3.38 31.41 11.56
C ARG A 165 2.50 30.48 12.38
N TYR A 166 1.63 29.69 11.76
CA TYR A 166 0.84 28.67 12.45
C TYR A 166 1.73 27.58 13.08
N HIS A 167 2.82 27.20 12.41
CA HIS A 167 3.80 26.27 12.96
C HIS A 167 4.40 26.76 14.27
N LEU A 168 4.72 28.06 14.35
CA LEU A 168 5.37 28.69 15.50
C LEU A 168 4.38 29.07 16.61
N LEU A 169 3.24 29.66 16.25
CA LEU A 169 2.33 30.30 17.20
C LEU A 169 1.05 29.53 17.49
N ARG A 170 0.66 28.57 16.63
CA ARG A 170 -0.62 27.82 16.72
C ARG A 170 -1.88 28.71 16.72
N GLU A 171 -1.80 29.91 16.14
CA GLU A 171 -2.94 30.82 16.10
C GLU A 171 -4.04 30.33 15.16
N ARG A 172 -5.29 30.31 15.66
CA ARG A 172 -6.44 29.90 14.85
C ARG A 172 -6.59 30.74 13.58
N GLY A 173 -6.28 32.03 13.62
CA GLY A 173 -6.39 32.94 12.48
C GLY A 173 -5.54 32.49 11.28
N ASP A 174 -4.33 32.00 11.52
CA ASP A 174 -3.46 31.50 10.45
C ASP A 174 -3.99 30.22 9.81
N LEU A 175 -4.56 29.31 10.61
CA LEU A 175 -5.18 28.10 10.08
C LEU A 175 -6.41 28.42 9.22
N GLU A 176 -7.27 29.34 9.65
CA GLU A 176 -8.42 29.78 8.84
C GLU A 176 -7.95 30.54 7.58
N ALA A 177 -6.83 31.29 7.65
CA ALA A 177 -6.22 31.91 6.48
C ALA A 177 -5.76 30.85 5.46
N LEU A 178 -5.06 29.80 5.90
CA LEU A 178 -4.66 28.70 5.01
C LEU A 178 -5.84 28.03 4.30
N ILE A 179 -6.94 27.79 5.02
CA ILE A 179 -8.16 27.18 4.48
C ILE A 179 -8.92 28.14 3.55
N SER A 180 -8.81 29.45 3.74
CA SER A 180 -9.60 30.44 2.97
C SER A 180 -8.86 31.07 1.79
N LEU A 181 -7.52 30.98 1.77
CA LEU A 181 -6.70 31.59 0.72
C LEU A 181 -6.88 30.97 -0.67
N THR A 182 -7.38 29.73 -0.77
CA THR A 182 -7.59 29.06 -2.06
C THR A 182 -8.92 28.31 -2.12
N ASP A 183 -9.40 28.08 -3.35
CA ASP A 183 -10.56 27.23 -3.64
C ASP A 183 -10.35 25.75 -3.27
N ALA A 184 -9.10 25.33 -3.07
CA ALA A 184 -8.73 23.99 -2.62
C ALA A 184 -8.98 23.77 -1.11
N ARG A 185 -9.19 24.83 -0.33
CA ARG A 185 -9.52 24.78 1.11
C ARG A 185 -8.55 23.90 1.91
N GLU A 186 -9.05 22.98 2.74
CA GLU A 186 -8.24 22.08 3.55
C GLU A 186 -7.28 21.18 2.74
N ARG A 187 -7.48 21.03 1.42
CA ARG A 187 -6.60 20.21 0.56
C ARG A 187 -5.18 20.75 0.46
N VAL A 188 -4.92 22.01 0.81
CA VAL A 188 -3.54 22.56 0.84
C VAL A 188 -2.79 22.21 2.13
N LEU A 189 -3.50 21.76 3.18
CA LEU A 189 -2.89 21.52 4.48
C LEU A 189 -1.79 20.44 4.44
N PRO A 190 -1.93 19.30 3.75
CA PRO A 190 -0.88 18.28 3.71
C PRO A 190 0.45 18.74 3.08
N GLY A 191 0.40 19.73 2.18
CA GLY A 191 1.60 20.33 1.60
C GLY A 191 2.27 21.38 2.49
N LEU A 192 1.57 21.90 3.50
CA LEU A 192 2.00 23.05 4.30
C LEU A 192 2.22 22.72 5.78
N LEU A 193 1.44 21.79 6.34
CA LEU A 193 1.41 21.46 7.76
C LEU A 193 1.46 19.94 7.95
N PRO A 194 2.34 19.42 8.83
CA PRO A 194 2.24 18.04 9.26
C PRO A 194 0.94 17.80 10.02
N LEU A 195 0.35 16.61 9.85
CA LEU A 195 -0.91 16.23 10.49
C LEU A 195 -0.91 16.44 12.02
N GLY A 196 0.22 16.18 12.67
CA GLY A 196 0.37 16.34 14.13
C GLY A 196 0.19 17.76 14.64
N LEU A 197 0.19 18.77 13.75
CA LEU A 197 0.02 20.18 14.08
C LEU A 197 -1.43 20.66 14.00
N LEU A 198 -2.33 19.83 13.46
CA LEU A 198 -3.74 20.18 13.38
C LEU A 198 -4.37 20.20 14.78
N PRO A 199 -5.36 21.08 15.00
CA PRO A 199 -6.02 21.16 16.30
C PRO A 199 -6.92 19.94 16.49
N ARG A 200 -6.78 19.26 17.64
CA ARG A 200 -7.45 17.97 17.92
C ARG A 200 -8.97 18.03 17.95
N ASN A 201 -9.55 19.22 18.10
CA ASN A 201 -10.99 19.46 18.04
C ASN A 201 -11.54 19.65 16.62
N ARG A 202 -10.70 19.58 15.58
CA ARG A 202 -11.11 19.64 14.16
C ARG A 202 -10.67 18.41 13.36
N PRO A 203 -11.16 17.20 13.70
CA PRO A 203 -10.78 15.96 13.02
C PRO A 203 -11.17 15.92 11.54
N GLU A 204 -12.12 16.73 11.10
CA GLU A 204 -12.52 16.83 9.69
C GLU A 204 -11.38 17.29 8.77
N LEU A 205 -10.44 18.09 9.28
CA LEU A 205 -9.29 18.60 8.51
C LEU A 205 -8.32 17.47 8.10
N ALA A 206 -8.30 16.36 8.84
CA ALA A 206 -7.45 15.21 8.54
C ALA A 206 -7.90 14.45 7.26
N ARG A 207 -9.09 14.74 6.71
CA ARG A 207 -9.57 14.14 5.45
C ARG A 207 -8.70 14.51 4.25
N ALA A 208 -8.04 15.66 4.30
CA ALA A 208 -7.10 16.07 3.26
C ALA A 208 -5.82 15.21 3.22
N TYR A 209 -5.47 14.53 4.32
CA TYR A 209 -4.23 13.78 4.46
C TYR A 209 -4.36 12.34 3.94
N LEU A 210 -3.23 11.71 3.61
CA LEU A 210 -3.23 10.31 3.20
C LEU A 210 -3.70 9.41 4.36
N LEU A 211 -4.54 8.42 4.05
CA LEU A 211 -5.10 7.52 5.06
C LEU A 211 -4.01 6.84 5.91
N PRO A 212 -2.90 6.31 5.35
CA PRO A 212 -1.82 5.74 6.17
C PRO A 212 -1.19 6.73 7.15
N GLU A 213 -1.13 8.02 6.81
CA GLU A 213 -0.64 9.06 7.72
C GLU A 213 -1.63 9.28 8.88
N VAL A 214 -2.93 9.35 8.57
CA VAL A 214 -3.99 9.46 9.58
C VAL A 214 -4.00 8.26 10.53
N LEU A 215 -3.87 7.04 10.02
CA LEU A 215 -3.79 5.83 10.84
C LEU A 215 -2.54 5.84 11.73
N ARG A 216 -1.37 6.21 11.21
CA ARG A 216 -0.13 6.32 12.01
C ARG A 216 -0.21 7.40 13.09
N SER A 217 -1.03 8.42 12.91
CA SER A 217 -1.17 9.52 13.88
C SER A 217 -1.84 9.10 15.20
N GLY A 218 -2.56 7.97 15.21
CA GLY A 218 -3.36 7.53 16.37
C GLY A 218 -4.50 8.47 16.76
N TRP A 219 -4.88 9.42 15.88
CA TRP A 219 -5.97 10.36 16.14
C TRP A 219 -7.34 9.69 15.96
N LYS A 220 -7.88 9.14 17.05
CA LYS A 220 -9.07 8.29 17.02
C LYS A 220 -10.28 8.94 16.35
N GLU A 221 -10.56 10.21 16.62
CA GLU A 221 -11.69 10.94 16.04
C GLU A 221 -11.53 11.09 14.52
N ALA A 222 -10.33 11.46 14.05
CA ALA A 222 -10.04 11.58 12.62
C ALA A 222 -10.10 10.22 11.90
N ILE A 223 -9.60 9.16 12.54
CA ILE A 223 -9.67 7.79 12.02
C ILE A 223 -11.12 7.31 11.95
N ALA A 224 -11.92 7.57 12.99
CA ALA A 224 -13.32 7.18 13.05
C ALA A 224 -14.14 7.83 11.91
N LEU A 225 -13.86 9.09 11.56
CA LEU A 225 -14.49 9.76 10.41
C LEU A 225 -14.19 9.14 9.05
N ARG A 226 -13.16 8.28 8.97
CA ARG A 226 -12.66 7.64 7.74
C ARG A 226 -12.65 6.11 7.84
N LEU A 227 -13.40 5.54 8.78
CA LEU A 227 -13.49 4.10 9.01
C LEU A 227 -13.88 3.32 7.75
N GLU A 228 -14.73 3.89 6.90
CA GLU A 228 -15.17 3.28 5.65
C GLU A 228 -14.05 3.19 4.61
N GLU A 229 -13.11 4.14 4.62
CA GLU A 229 -11.97 4.19 3.70
C GLU A 229 -10.88 3.15 4.04
N ILE A 230 -10.88 2.59 5.24
CA ILE A 230 -9.87 1.61 5.66
C ILE A 230 -10.02 0.30 4.87
N PRO A 231 -9.04 -0.12 4.05
CA PRO A 231 -9.19 -1.34 3.27
C PRO A 231 -9.27 -2.58 4.18
N PRO A 232 -9.86 -3.68 3.71
CA PRO A 232 -9.90 -4.93 4.45
C PRO A 232 -8.48 -5.48 4.72
N LEU A 233 -8.35 -6.32 5.74
CA LEU A 233 -7.12 -7.09 5.94
C LEU A 233 -6.93 -8.04 4.76
N ARG A 234 -5.74 -8.06 4.17
CA ARG A 234 -5.37 -9.03 3.16
C ARG A 234 -4.63 -10.19 3.80
N VAL A 235 -5.15 -11.40 3.61
CA VAL A 235 -4.68 -12.60 4.27
C VAL A 235 -4.35 -13.66 3.22
N MET A 236 -3.15 -14.20 3.30
CA MET A 236 -2.69 -15.30 2.45
C MET A 236 -2.33 -16.48 3.32
N VAL A 237 -3.06 -17.59 3.19
CA VAL A 237 -2.87 -18.82 3.97
C VAL A 237 -2.69 -20.06 3.11
N LEU A 238 -2.84 -19.97 1.79
CA LEU A 238 -2.61 -21.08 0.85
C LEU A 238 -1.12 -21.14 0.46
N GLY A 239 -0.37 -22.09 1.01
CA GLY A 239 1.06 -22.27 0.81
C GLY A 239 1.96 -21.30 1.58
N THR A 240 1.37 -20.33 2.28
CA THR A 240 2.08 -19.34 3.09
C THR A 240 1.25 -18.95 4.32
N PHE A 241 1.72 -18.00 5.12
CA PHE A 241 0.92 -17.31 6.12
C PHE A 241 1.37 -15.85 6.19
N GLN A 242 0.60 -14.96 5.59
CA GLN A 242 0.90 -13.54 5.56
C GLN A 242 -0.37 -12.75 5.84
N VAL A 243 -0.25 -11.72 6.67
CA VAL A 243 -1.33 -10.80 7.01
C VAL A 243 -0.84 -9.40 6.71
N HIS A 244 -1.56 -8.67 5.87
CA HIS A 244 -1.24 -7.29 5.49
C HIS A 244 -2.34 -6.36 5.97
N THR A 245 -1.90 -5.32 6.68
CA THR A 245 -2.72 -4.17 7.10
C THR A 245 -2.53 -3.02 6.11
N PRO A 246 -3.35 -1.95 6.20
CA PRO A 246 -3.13 -0.73 5.41
C PRO A 246 -1.78 -0.06 5.68
N LEU A 247 -1.13 -0.37 6.81
CA LEU A 247 0.18 0.18 7.19
C LEU A 247 1.35 -0.72 6.80
N GLY A 248 1.09 -1.90 6.23
CA GLY A 248 2.11 -2.88 5.86
C GLY A 248 1.88 -4.26 6.50
N PRO A 249 2.86 -5.18 6.40
CA PRO A 249 2.75 -6.52 6.94
C PRO A 249 2.60 -6.52 8.48
N ALA A 250 1.65 -7.31 8.98
CA ALA A 250 1.50 -7.59 10.41
C ALA A 250 2.27 -8.87 10.76
N GLU A 251 3.34 -8.74 11.53
CA GLU A 251 4.14 -9.88 11.97
C GLU A 251 3.46 -10.66 13.09
N LEU A 252 2.68 -11.68 12.72
CA LEU A 252 2.06 -12.60 13.67
C LEU A 252 3.01 -13.77 13.98
N ARG A 253 3.43 -13.91 15.24
CA ARG A 253 4.34 -14.99 15.69
C ARG A 253 3.74 -15.82 16.83
N GLY A 254 4.13 -17.09 16.91
CA GLY A 254 3.72 -18.03 17.95
C GLY A 254 2.20 -18.07 18.12
N LYS A 255 1.74 -17.99 19.37
CA LYS A 255 0.32 -18.11 19.73
C LYS A 255 -0.58 -17.04 19.08
N ALA A 256 -0.07 -15.85 18.77
CA ALA A 256 -0.85 -14.84 18.06
C ALA A 256 -1.26 -15.31 16.65
N ARG A 257 -0.37 -16.05 15.98
CA ARG A 257 -0.61 -16.65 14.67
C ARG A 257 -1.70 -17.73 14.74
N GLU A 258 -1.65 -18.58 15.77
CA GLU A 258 -2.67 -19.60 16.03
C GLU A 258 -4.04 -18.99 16.34
N VAL A 259 -4.11 -18.01 17.26
CA VAL A 259 -5.36 -17.31 17.58
C VAL A 259 -5.96 -16.68 16.33
N PHE A 260 -5.15 -16.01 15.52
CA PHE A 260 -5.61 -15.41 14.27
C PHE A 260 -6.14 -16.46 13.28
N ALA A 261 -5.43 -17.58 13.12
CA ALA A 261 -5.85 -18.66 12.21
C ALA A 261 -7.22 -19.24 12.60
N LEU A 262 -7.44 -19.50 13.89
CA LEU A 262 -8.72 -20.02 14.38
C LEU A 262 -9.86 -19.00 14.23
N LEU A 263 -9.59 -17.72 14.45
CA LEU A 263 -10.57 -16.66 14.18
C LEU A 263 -10.87 -16.51 12.68
N LEU A 264 -9.87 -16.74 11.81
CA LEU A 264 -10.05 -16.71 10.35
C LEU A 264 -10.94 -17.86 9.87
N LEU A 265 -10.87 -19.02 10.54
CA LEU A 265 -11.80 -20.13 10.32
C LEU A 265 -13.23 -19.83 10.81
N GLY A 266 -13.47 -18.69 11.46
CA GLY A 266 -14.78 -18.29 11.97
C GLY A 266 -15.16 -18.95 13.29
N LEU A 267 -14.21 -19.56 14.02
CA LEU A 267 -14.51 -20.15 15.32
C LEU A 267 -14.91 -19.03 16.32
N PRO A 268 -15.95 -19.25 17.15
CA PRO A 268 -16.30 -18.31 18.19
C PRO A 268 -15.21 -18.27 19.27
N ARG A 269 -15.10 -17.14 19.96
CA ARG A 269 -14.05 -16.91 20.97
C ARG A 269 -13.98 -18.00 22.04
N GLU A 270 -15.12 -18.54 22.47
CA GLU A 270 -15.12 -19.63 23.47
C GLU A 270 -14.45 -20.90 22.95
N GLU A 271 -14.73 -21.28 21.70
CA GLU A 271 -14.10 -22.44 21.06
C GLU A 271 -12.61 -22.21 20.82
N VAL A 272 -12.23 -21.00 20.38
CA VAL A 272 -10.81 -20.63 20.23
C VAL A 272 -10.06 -20.76 21.56
N ALA A 273 -10.65 -20.30 22.67
CA ALA A 273 -10.04 -20.40 23.98
C ALA A 273 -9.85 -21.86 24.42
N PHE A 274 -10.88 -22.70 24.24
CA PHE A 274 -10.81 -24.11 24.61
C PHE A 274 -9.83 -24.90 23.74
N ALA A 275 -9.78 -24.60 22.43
CA ALA A 275 -8.86 -25.24 21.50
C ALA A 275 -7.39 -24.96 21.84
N LEU A 276 -7.07 -23.74 22.27
CA LEU A 276 -5.70 -23.33 22.57
C LEU A 276 -5.24 -23.69 23.98
N TRP A 277 -6.16 -23.84 24.94
CA TRP A 277 -5.87 -24.16 26.34
C TRP A 277 -6.86 -25.20 26.90
N PRO A 278 -6.81 -26.45 26.41
CA PRO A 278 -7.78 -27.49 26.79
C PRO A 278 -7.72 -27.86 28.26
N ASP A 279 -6.54 -27.77 28.89
CA ASP A 279 -6.31 -28.17 30.28
C ASP A 279 -6.67 -27.08 31.30
N MET A 280 -7.15 -25.91 30.84
CA MET A 280 -7.49 -24.80 31.71
C MET A 280 -9.01 -24.71 31.97
N PRO A 281 -9.43 -24.28 33.17
CA PRO A 281 -10.82 -23.92 33.41
C PRO A 281 -11.30 -22.85 32.41
N LYS A 282 -12.56 -22.93 31.96
CA LYS A 282 -13.16 -22.05 30.93
C LYS A 282 -12.85 -20.57 31.14
N ALA A 283 -13.02 -20.07 32.36
CA ALA A 283 -12.77 -18.67 32.69
C ALA A 283 -11.30 -18.26 32.51
N ALA A 284 -10.35 -19.14 32.86
CA ALA A 284 -8.92 -18.88 32.70
C ALA A 284 -8.50 -18.90 31.23
N ALA A 285 -9.02 -19.87 30.44
CA ALA A 285 -8.79 -19.94 29.00
C ALA A 285 -9.30 -18.69 28.27
N LEU A 286 -10.51 -18.22 28.60
CA LEU A 286 -11.08 -16.98 28.05
C LEU A 286 -10.26 -15.75 28.41
N ASN A 287 -9.81 -15.63 29.66
CA ASN A 287 -8.93 -14.53 30.08
C ASN A 287 -7.62 -14.52 29.29
N ASN A 288 -7.01 -15.68 29.06
CA ASN A 288 -5.83 -15.81 28.21
C ASN A 288 -6.13 -15.37 26.76
N LEU A 289 -7.27 -15.79 26.20
CA LEU A 289 -7.68 -15.34 24.89
C LEU A 289 -7.81 -13.82 24.82
N TYR A 290 -8.44 -13.16 25.80
CA TYR A 290 -8.57 -11.69 25.81
C TYR A 290 -7.20 -10.98 25.82
N VAL A 291 -6.21 -11.52 26.53
CA VAL A 291 -4.83 -10.99 26.49
C VAL A 291 -4.25 -11.08 25.07
N TRP A 292 -4.45 -12.22 24.38
CA TRP A 292 -3.98 -12.38 23.00
C TRP A 292 -4.78 -11.54 22.00
N LEU A 293 -6.08 -11.36 22.18
CA LEU A 293 -6.89 -10.44 21.38
C LEU A 293 -6.38 -9.00 21.52
N ALA A 294 -6.04 -8.55 22.74
CA ALA A 294 -5.47 -7.23 22.95
C ALA A 294 -4.09 -7.07 22.25
N ARG A 295 -3.27 -8.13 22.23
CA ARG A 295 -2.00 -8.15 21.47
C ARG A 295 -2.25 -8.10 19.96
N LEU A 296 -3.22 -8.87 19.45
CA LEU A 296 -3.60 -8.84 18.03
C LEU A 296 -4.13 -7.46 17.63
N ARG A 297 -4.91 -6.78 18.48
CA ARG A 297 -5.36 -5.41 18.19
C ARG A 297 -4.20 -4.46 17.96
N LYS A 298 -3.14 -4.54 18.77
CA LYS A 298 -1.93 -3.72 18.57
C LYS A 298 -1.20 -4.02 17.25
N LEU A 299 -1.33 -5.23 16.71
CA LEU A 299 -0.69 -5.63 15.45
C LEU A 299 -1.56 -5.30 14.22
N LEU A 300 -2.87 -5.48 14.32
CA LEU A 300 -3.81 -5.36 13.19
C LEU A 300 -4.41 -3.95 13.07
N GLU A 301 -4.63 -3.28 14.20
CA GLU A 301 -5.29 -1.97 14.30
C GLU A 301 -4.56 -1.05 15.30
N PRO A 302 -3.24 -0.80 15.12
CA PRO A 302 -2.41 -0.01 16.05
C PRO A 302 -2.91 1.43 16.25
N TRP A 303 -3.76 1.91 15.35
CA TRP A 303 -4.38 3.23 15.38
C TRP A 303 -5.48 3.38 16.44
N GLY A 304 -5.87 2.29 17.12
CA GLY A 304 -6.69 2.34 18.33
C GLY A 304 -8.19 2.55 18.12
N VAL A 305 -8.67 2.34 16.89
CA VAL A 305 -10.10 2.28 16.53
C VAL A 305 -10.38 0.85 16.06
N ALA A 306 -11.41 0.21 16.61
CA ALA A 306 -11.75 -1.16 16.27
C ALA A 306 -12.24 -1.24 14.81
N THR A 307 -11.51 -1.95 13.98
CA THR A 307 -11.77 -2.07 12.54
C THR A 307 -11.91 -3.53 12.11
N TYR A 308 -11.05 -4.42 12.63
CA TYR A 308 -10.98 -5.81 12.18
C TYR A 308 -11.38 -6.80 13.26
N LEU A 309 -11.09 -6.53 14.53
CA LEU A 309 -11.41 -7.42 15.64
C LEU A 309 -12.69 -6.99 16.36
N GLY A 310 -13.82 -7.50 15.86
CA GLY A 310 -15.15 -7.33 16.46
C GLY A 310 -15.46 -8.37 17.55
N GLU A 311 -16.63 -8.25 18.18
CA GLU A 311 -17.09 -9.17 19.24
C GLU A 311 -17.25 -10.62 18.75
N GLU A 312 -17.77 -10.79 17.53
CA GLU A 312 -18.02 -12.10 16.91
C GLU A 312 -16.79 -12.69 16.21
N GLY A 313 -15.66 -11.98 16.16
CA GLY A 313 -14.44 -12.44 15.49
C GLY A 313 -13.87 -11.42 14.50
N LEU A 314 -13.20 -11.92 13.46
CA LEU A 314 -12.60 -11.10 12.42
C LEU A 314 -13.68 -10.53 11.48
N LYS A 315 -13.57 -9.25 11.14
CA LYS A 315 -14.44 -8.53 10.21
C LYS A 315 -13.57 -7.82 9.17
N ARG A 316 -14.13 -7.55 7.99
CA ARG A 316 -13.44 -6.86 6.88
C ARG A 316 -12.13 -7.55 6.50
N VAL A 317 -12.21 -8.83 6.17
CA VAL A 317 -11.06 -9.65 5.77
C VAL A 317 -11.24 -10.15 4.35
N GLU A 318 -10.23 -9.96 3.53
CA GLU A 318 -10.06 -10.62 2.23
C GLU A 318 -8.99 -11.71 2.39
N ALA A 319 -9.39 -12.97 2.28
CA ALA A 319 -8.47 -14.11 2.38
C ALA A 319 -8.48 -14.94 1.09
N ASP A 320 -7.30 -15.44 0.70
CA ASP A 320 -7.17 -16.41 -0.40
C ASP A 320 -7.95 -17.71 -0.15
N LEU A 321 -8.07 -18.13 1.12
CA LEU A 321 -8.94 -19.23 1.53
C LEU A 321 -10.41 -18.95 1.19
N PHE A 322 -10.93 -17.77 1.52
CA PHE A 322 -12.34 -17.42 1.22
C PHE A 322 -12.58 -17.38 -0.29
N ALA A 323 -11.63 -16.85 -1.06
CA ALA A 323 -11.71 -16.85 -2.52
C ALA A 323 -11.68 -18.28 -3.11
N LEU A 324 -10.92 -19.20 -2.52
CA LEU A 324 -10.92 -20.60 -2.91
C LEU A 324 -12.24 -21.29 -2.56
N GLU A 325 -12.78 -21.06 -1.35
CA GLU A 325 -14.05 -21.64 -0.93
C GLU A 325 -15.22 -21.19 -1.81
N GLU A 326 -15.22 -19.92 -2.22
CA GLU A 326 -16.18 -19.36 -3.16
C GLU A 326 -16.03 -19.97 -4.56
N ALA A 327 -14.80 -20.16 -5.05
CA ALA A 327 -14.54 -20.85 -6.31
C ALA A 327 -15.02 -22.32 -6.28
N LEU A 328 -14.78 -23.02 -5.16
CA LEU A 328 -15.27 -24.38 -4.94
C LEU A 328 -16.80 -24.43 -4.90
N GLN A 329 -17.45 -23.45 -4.26
CA GLN A 329 -18.91 -23.35 -4.20
C GLN A 329 -19.52 -23.10 -5.59
N ARG A 330 -18.86 -22.33 -6.43
CA ARG A 330 -19.28 -22.06 -7.82
C ARG A 330 -18.83 -23.13 -8.82
N GLU A 331 -18.14 -24.17 -8.34
CA GLU A 331 -17.51 -25.20 -9.17
C GLU A 331 -16.58 -24.64 -10.27
N ASP A 332 -15.93 -23.50 -10.01
CA ASP A 332 -14.97 -22.87 -10.90
C ASP A 332 -13.59 -23.52 -10.71
N ALA A 333 -13.33 -24.57 -11.50
CA ALA A 333 -12.12 -25.37 -11.39
C ALA A 333 -10.85 -24.62 -11.81
N GLU A 334 -10.97 -23.66 -12.73
CA GLU A 334 -9.84 -22.84 -13.17
C GLU A 334 -9.37 -21.91 -12.06
N ARG A 335 -10.34 -21.24 -11.43
CA ARG A 335 -10.04 -20.36 -10.30
C ARG A 335 -9.51 -21.16 -9.11
N ALA A 336 -10.08 -22.34 -8.84
CA ALA A 336 -9.59 -23.23 -7.79
C ALA A 336 -8.15 -23.71 -8.07
N LEU A 337 -7.82 -24.07 -9.31
CA LEU A 337 -6.46 -24.43 -9.73
C LEU A 337 -5.45 -23.30 -9.50
N ALA A 338 -5.83 -22.07 -9.87
CA ALA A 338 -4.95 -20.91 -9.71
C ALA A 338 -4.68 -20.54 -8.23
N LEU A 339 -5.67 -20.77 -7.35
CA LEU A 339 -5.60 -20.41 -5.94
C LEU A 339 -4.97 -21.52 -5.07
N TYR A 340 -5.28 -22.80 -5.33
CA TYR A 340 -4.95 -23.87 -4.40
C TYR A 340 -3.45 -24.17 -4.32
N ARG A 341 -2.88 -23.87 -3.15
CA ARG A 341 -1.50 -24.13 -2.80
C ARG A 341 -1.42 -24.71 -1.39
N GLU A 342 -0.65 -25.77 -1.26
CA GLU A 342 -0.34 -26.40 0.02
C GLU A 342 1.01 -25.93 0.57
N PRO A 343 1.20 -25.98 1.90
CA PRO A 343 0.20 -26.31 2.91
C PRO A 343 -0.71 -25.11 3.23
N LEU A 344 -2.01 -25.37 3.48
CA LEU A 344 -2.93 -24.39 4.06
C LEU A 344 -2.51 -24.07 5.50
N PHE A 345 -2.48 -22.79 5.90
CA PHE A 345 -1.93 -22.31 7.17
C PHE A 345 -0.51 -22.83 7.42
N SER A 346 0.39 -22.61 6.46
CA SER A 346 1.78 -23.09 6.53
C SER A 346 2.42 -22.83 7.90
N GLY A 347 3.16 -23.80 8.44
CA GLY A 347 3.89 -23.66 9.72
C GLY A 347 3.04 -23.63 10.99
N LEU A 348 1.75 -23.97 10.92
CA LEU A 348 0.89 -24.18 12.09
C LEU A 348 0.45 -25.65 12.18
N ASP A 349 0.49 -26.21 13.38
CA ASP A 349 0.01 -27.56 13.69
C ASP A 349 -1.11 -27.44 14.72
N HIS A 350 -2.34 -27.78 14.32
CA HIS A 350 -3.53 -27.61 15.16
C HIS A 350 -4.72 -28.41 14.60
N PRO A 351 -5.44 -29.21 15.41
CA PRO A 351 -6.51 -30.10 14.95
C PRO A 351 -7.61 -29.45 14.08
N HIS A 352 -8.09 -28.25 14.45
CA HIS A 352 -9.04 -27.51 13.61
C HIS A 352 -8.47 -27.11 12.24
N LEU A 353 -7.18 -26.79 12.15
CA LEU A 353 -6.53 -26.45 10.89
C LEU A 353 -6.31 -27.71 10.04
N ASP A 354 -5.97 -28.85 10.66
CA ASP A 354 -5.83 -30.14 9.99
C ASP A 354 -7.14 -30.60 9.38
N ARG A 355 -8.22 -30.56 10.16
CA ARG A 355 -9.57 -30.83 9.66
C ARG A 355 -9.93 -29.92 8.48
N LYS A 356 -9.52 -28.64 8.53
CA LYS A 356 -9.78 -27.72 7.41
C LYS A 356 -8.93 -28.06 6.18
N ARG A 357 -7.66 -28.45 6.35
CA ARG A 357 -6.80 -28.92 5.26
C ARG A 357 -7.43 -30.10 4.55
N GLU A 358 -7.86 -31.11 5.29
CA GLU A 358 -8.54 -32.29 4.77
C GLU A 358 -9.84 -31.91 4.04
N GLU A 359 -10.70 -31.09 4.65
CA GLU A 359 -11.95 -30.63 4.04
C GLU A 359 -11.71 -29.92 2.70
N VAL A 360 -10.79 -28.97 2.66
CA VAL A 360 -10.47 -28.20 1.45
C VAL A 360 -9.86 -29.12 0.39
N PHE A 361 -8.91 -29.97 0.75
CA PHE A 361 -8.30 -30.93 -0.16
C PHE A 361 -9.35 -31.85 -0.78
N HIS A 362 -10.24 -32.44 0.03
CA HIS A 362 -11.31 -33.30 -0.46
C HIS A 362 -12.25 -32.59 -1.45
N ARG A 363 -12.60 -31.33 -1.18
CA ARG A 363 -13.45 -30.53 -2.08
C ARG A 363 -12.75 -30.19 -3.40
N VAL A 364 -11.46 -29.82 -3.34
CA VAL A 364 -10.63 -29.58 -4.53
C VAL A 364 -10.51 -30.85 -5.37
N ARG A 365 -10.17 -31.97 -4.73
CA ARG A 365 -10.07 -33.30 -5.34
C ARG A 365 -11.37 -33.68 -6.05
N ALA A 366 -12.51 -33.59 -5.35
CA ALA A 366 -13.82 -33.90 -5.92
C ALA A 366 -14.15 -33.04 -7.15
N LEU A 367 -13.88 -31.72 -7.10
CA LEU A 367 -14.11 -30.84 -8.24
C LEU A 367 -13.22 -31.20 -9.44
N PHE A 368 -11.94 -31.45 -9.21
CA PHE A 368 -10.98 -31.74 -10.28
C PHE A 368 -11.29 -33.09 -10.96
N LEU A 369 -11.62 -34.12 -10.17
CA LEU A 369 -12.09 -35.41 -10.66
C LEU A 369 -13.42 -35.32 -11.41
N LYS A 370 -14.32 -34.42 -11.01
CA LYS A 370 -15.57 -34.17 -11.74
C LYS A 370 -15.33 -33.58 -13.12
N ARG A 371 -14.37 -32.64 -13.25
CA ARG A 371 -14.05 -31.96 -14.52
C ARG A 371 -13.23 -32.81 -15.47
N ARG A 372 -12.34 -33.67 -14.96
CA ARG A 372 -11.50 -34.61 -15.74
C ARG A 372 -10.66 -33.94 -16.83
N GLU A 373 -10.22 -32.71 -16.60
CA GLU A 373 -9.29 -32.02 -17.49
C GLU A 373 -7.85 -32.43 -17.15
N PRO A 374 -6.98 -32.72 -18.15
CA PRO A 374 -5.63 -33.22 -17.89
C PRO A 374 -4.82 -32.39 -16.88
N ARG A 375 -4.81 -31.06 -17.02
CA ARG A 375 -4.11 -30.14 -16.10
C ARG A 375 -4.58 -30.22 -14.64
N LEU A 376 -5.87 -30.49 -14.42
CA LEU A 376 -6.45 -30.58 -13.08
C LEU A 376 -6.06 -31.91 -12.43
N LEU A 377 -6.11 -32.99 -13.21
CA LEU A 377 -5.69 -34.32 -12.76
C LEU A 377 -4.19 -34.40 -12.52
N GLU A 378 -3.39 -33.78 -13.39
CA GLU A 378 -1.94 -33.60 -13.18
C GLU A 378 -1.68 -32.85 -11.88
N ARG A 379 -2.42 -31.76 -11.62
CA ARG A 379 -2.30 -31.05 -10.35
C ARG A 379 -2.65 -31.92 -9.15
N LEU A 380 -3.68 -32.77 -9.22
CA LEU A 380 -3.97 -33.72 -8.14
C LEU A 380 -2.80 -34.68 -7.91
N LEU A 381 -2.20 -35.23 -8.96
CA LEU A 381 -1.06 -36.15 -8.84
C LEU A 381 0.23 -35.46 -8.37
N GLU A 382 0.35 -34.14 -8.52
CA GLU A 382 1.44 -33.38 -7.89
C GLU A 382 1.24 -33.26 -6.37
N LEU A 383 -0.01 -33.11 -5.92
CA LEU A 383 -0.38 -32.92 -4.52
C LEU A 383 -0.42 -34.26 -3.78
N ASP A 384 -1.12 -35.24 -4.37
CA ASP A 384 -1.20 -36.63 -3.93
C ASP A 384 -0.80 -37.56 -5.09
N PRO A 385 0.49 -37.92 -5.17
CA PRO A 385 1.01 -38.85 -6.18
C PRO A 385 0.41 -40.26 -6.12
N LEU A 386 -0.30 -40.60 -5.04
CA LEU A 386 -0.94 -41.90 -4.84
C LEU A 386 -2.46 -41.87 -5.08
N ASP A 387 -3.00 -40.78 -5.65
CA ASP A 387 -4.40 -40.70 -6.05
C ASP A 387 -4.69 -41.57 -7.28
N GLU A 388 -5.08 -42.83 -7.04
CA GLU A 388 -5.37 -43.81 -8.10
C GLU A 388 -6.50 -43.36 -9.03
N GLU A 389 -7.52 -42.66 -8.50
CA GLU A 389 -8.66 -42.23 -9.28
C GLU A 389 -8.30 -41.12 -10.26
N ALA A 390 -7.46 -40.17 -9.82
CA ALA A 390 -6.91 -39.12 -10.68
C ALA A 390 -6.00 -39.71 -11.76
N LEU A 391 -5.15 -40.67 -11.38
CA LEU A 391 -4.29 -41.40 -12.30
C LEU A 391 -5.10 -42.12 -13.39
N LEU A 392 -6.08 -42.94 -13.00
CA LEU A 392 -6.89 -43.70 -13.93
C LEU A 392 -7.65 -42.76 -14.88
N SER A 393 -8.23 -41.67 -14.35
CA SER A 393 -8.91 -40.65 -15.16
C SER A 393 -7.96 -40.00 -16.18
N LEU A 394 -6.72 -39.69 -15.79
CA LEU A 394 -5.73 -39.07 -16.69
C LEU A 394 -5.24 -40.06 -17.75
N VAL A 395 -5.06 -41.33 -17.37
CA VAL A 395 -4.69 -42.42 -18.27
C VAL A 395 -5.79 -42.65 -19.31
N GLU A 396 -7.05 -42.67 -18.91
CA GLU A 396 -8.18 -42.77 -19.84
C GLU A 396 -8.14 -41.64 -20.88
N ARG A 397 -7.94 -40.39 -20.45
CA ARG A 397 -7.78 -39.25 -21.38
C ARG A 397 -6.58 -39.39 -22.31
N CYS A 398 -5.45 -39.87 -21.82
CA CYS A 398 -4.27 -40.11 -22.65
C CYS A 398 -4.58 -41.15 -23.74
N LEU A 399 -5.30 -42.23 -23.40
CA LEU A 399 -5.66 -43.28 -24.35
C LEU A 399 -6.68 -42.80 -25.38
N GLU A 400 -7.68 -42.02 -24.98
CA GLU A 400 -8.62 -41.35 -25.89
C GLU A 400 -7.90 -40.46 -26.92
N GLN A 401 -6.79 -39.84 -26.52
CA GLN A 401 -5.96 -38.97 -27.37
C GLN A 401 -4.84 -39.72 -28.11
N GLY A 402 -4.78 -41.06 -28.03
CA GLY A 402 -3.73 -41.87 -28.67
C GLY A 402 -2.34 -41.76 -28.02
N GLN A 403 -2.21 -41.12 -26.86
CA GLN A 403 -0.96 -40.92 -26.12
C GLN A 403 -0.57 -42.15 -25.30
N ARG A 404 -0.46 -43.31 -25.95
CA ARG A 404 -0.26 -44.63 -25.30
C ARG A 404 1.02 -44.70 -24.46
N ALA A 405 2.13 -44.16 -24.98
CA ALA A 405 3.41 -44.12 -24.27
C ALA A 405 3.35 -43.27 -22.98
N ARG A 406 2.56 -42.20 -22.97
CA ARG A 406 2.35 -41.36 -21.78
C ARG A 406 1.55 -42.09 -20.71
N ALA A 407 0.47 -42.75 -21.12
CA ALA A 407 -0.35 -43.59 -20.24
C ALA A 407 0.47 -44.67 -19.53
N GLU A 408 1.34 -45.39 -20.27
CA GLU A 408 2.19 -46.42 -19.68
C GLU A 408 3.16 -45.83 -18.64
N ARG A 409 3.82 -44.70 -18.96
CA ARG A 409 4.74 -44.04 -18.04
C ARG A 409 4.08 -43.62 -16.73
N LEU A 410 2.87 -43.08 -16.79
CA LEU A 410 2.10 -42.67 -15.61
C LEU A 410 1.78 -43.87 -14.71
N LEU A 411 1.25 -44.95 -15.27
CA LEU A 411 0.92 -46.17 -14.51
C LEU A 411 2.16 -46.82 -13.88
N GLU A 412 3.29 -46.84 -14.61
CA GLU A 412 4.53 -47.41 -14.11
C GLU A 412 5.14 -46.57 -12.98
N ALA A 413 5.10 -45.24 -13.12
CA ALA A 413 5.54 -44.32 -12.07
C ALA A 413 4.72 -44.48 -10.79
N TYR A 414 3.40 -44.52 -10.89
CA TYR A 414 2.51 -44.80 -9.76
C TYR A 414 2.79 -46.15 -9.11
N ARG A 415 2.89 -47.22 -9.90
CA ARG A 415 3.17 -48.57 -9.40
C ARG A 415 4.47 -48.63 -8.61
N LYS A 416 5.52 -47.98 -9.13
CA LYS A 416 6.82 -47.89 -8.47
C LYS A 416 6.68 -47.17 -7.13
N ARG A 417 6.03 -46.00 -7.14
CA ARG A 417 5.87 -45.15 -5.96
C ARG A 417 5.02 -45.79 -4.86
N LEU A 418 3.90 -46.41 -5.22
CA LEU A 418 3.04 -47.15 -4.28
C LEU A 418 3.80 -48.26 -3.55
N LYS A 419 4.68 -48.98 -4.27
CA LYS A 419 5.52 -50.01 -3.67
C LYS A 419 6.62 -49.42 -2.77
N GLU A 420 7.20 -48.30 -3.16
CA GLU A 420 8.28 -47.63 -2.42
C GLU A 420 7.77 -46.97 -1.14
N GLU A 421 6.63 -46.29 -1.18
CA GLU A 421 6.09 -45.51 -0.07
C GLU A 421 5.19 -46.33 0.86
N LEU A 422 4.35 -47.24 0.32
CA LEU A 422 3.39 -48.02 1.11
C LEU A 422 3.70 -49.52 1.17
N GLY A 423 4.63 -50.03 0.36
CA GLY A 423 4.90 -51.47 0.26
C GLY A 423 3.79 -52.28 -0.41
N GLU A 424 2.79 -51.60 -0.97
CA GLU A 424 1.60 -52.22 -1.54
C GLU A 424 1.76 -52.53 -3.04
N ARG A 425 0.88 -53.39 -3.56
CA ARG A 425 0.78 -53.68 -5.00
C ARG A 425 -0.34 -52.85 -5.60
N ALA A 426 -0.11 -52.31 -6.80
CA ALA A 426 -1.14 -51.59 -7.55
C ALA A 426 -2.40 -52.44 -7.74
N SER A 427 -3.55 -51.77 -7.82
CA SER A 427 -4.84 -52.45 -7.93
C SER A 427 -4.95 -53.35 -9.18
N PRO A 428 -5.87 -54.34 -9.20
CA PRO A 428 -6.07 -55.20 -10.36
C PRO A 428 -6.34 -54.43 -11.65
N GLN A 429 -7.03 -53.28 -11.57
CA GLN A 429 -7.34 -52.42 -12.70
C GLN A 429 -6.08 -51.80 -13.30
N VAL A 430 -5.21 -51.24 -12.47
CA VAL A 430 -3.91 -50.68 -12.90
C VAL A 430 -3.03 -51.76 -13.53
N GLN A 431 -2.98 -52.96 -12.95
CA GLN A 431 -2.21 -54.08 -13.49
C GLN A 431 -2.73 -54.55 -14.85
N ALA A 432 -4.06 -54.61 -15.03
CA ALA A 432 -4.68 -54.98 -16.30
C ALA A 432 -4.36 -53.97 -17.40
N LEU A 433 -4.42 -52.66 -17.09
CA LEU A 433 -4.07 -51.60 -18.02
C LEU A 433 -2.60 -51.67 -18.45
N LEU A 434 -1.67 -51.86 -17.51
CA LEU A 434 -0.24 -52.02 -17.83
C LEU A 434 0.02 -53.23 -18.76
N ARG A 435 -0.65 -54.37 -18.54
CA ARG A 435 -0.53 -55.54 -19.42
C ARG A 435 -1.06 -55.25 -20.82
N ARG A 436 -2.21 -54.57 -20.92
CA ARG A 436 -2.83 -54.18 -22.19
C ARG A 436 -1.98 -53.19 -22.99
N LEU A 437 -1.22 -52.32 -22.32
CA LEU A 437 -0.38 -51.34 -23.00
C LEU A 437 0.93 -51.93 -23.51
N ARG A 438 1.44 -52.99 -22.86
CA ARG A 438 2.66 -53.72 -23.20
C ARG A 438 2.48 -54.83 -24.23
N GLY A 439 1.25 -55.34 -24.36
CA GLY A 439 0.82 -56.18 -25.47
C GLY A 439 0.32 -55.33 -26.63
#